data_AF-A0A2M7VH27-F1
#
_entry.id   AF-A0A2M7VH27-F1
#
_cell.length_a   1.000
_cell.length_b   1.000
_cell.length_c   1.000
_cell.angle_alpha   90.00
_cell.angle_beta   90.00
_cell.angle_gamma   90.00
#
_symmetry.space_group_name_H-M   'P 1'
#
loop_
_entity.id
_entity.type
_entity.pdbx_description
1 polymer ?
#
loop_
_entity_poly.entity_id
_entity_poly.type
_entity_poly.pdbx_seq_one_letter_code
_entity_poly.pdbx_strand_id
1 'polypeptide(L)'
;MGKIRVKTIGDEEAELKLQGEHKKKKEARIASLTDARRNEAKLVQKEDIIESSDETGEVTEVKKNKKYVKKTTSSKKTHSKSYSSVKEKVEAKRTYSVPEGIELLKKLQRAKFDETVELHITTLEQGVSGHVTLPHGTGKKTKVVITTEEIIAEIEKGKIEFDILVAEPAIMPKLAKVARILGPKGLMPNPKNGTVTANPQDLVKKYEGGQINFKTEGKAPVIHLTIGKASFEDKKLADNIKAIYVALGKNKIASVFLKSTMSPGIKLTF
;
A
#
# COMPACT_ATOMS: atom_id res chain seq x y z
N MET A 1 33.27 -6.48 27.55
CA MET A 1 33.37 -5.83 28.88
C MET A 1 33.01 -4.35 28.73
N GLY A 2 31.75 -3.98 28.98
CA GLY A 2 31.32 -2.59 28.89
C GLY A 2 31.67 -1.86 30.17
N LYS A 3 32.57 -0.88 30.09
CA LYS A 3 32.83 0.04 31.21
C LYS A 3 31.58 0.89 31.43
N ILE A 4 30.91 0.70 32.56
CA ILE A 4 29.81 1.54 33.02
C ILE A 4 30.40 2.94 33.24
N ARG A 5 30.05 3.90 32.36
CA ARG A 5 30.42 5.30 32.57
C ARG A 5 29.41 5.90 33.56
N VAL A 6 29.91 6.30 34.73
CA VAL A 6 29.14 7.04 35.73
C VAL A 6 28.96 8.46 35.19
N LYS A 7 27.71 8.88 34.98
CA LYS A 7 27.38 10.25 34.53
C LYS A 7 27.72 11.23 35.65
N THR A 8 28.60 12.18 35.40
CA THR A 8 28.85 13.33 36.28
C THR A 8 28.03 14.53 35.80
N ILE A 9 27.69 15.43 36.73
CA ILE A 9 26.74 16.55 36.56
C ILE A 9 27.09 17.48 35.35
N GLY A 10 28.34 17.50 34.89
CA GLY A 10 28.77 18.28 33.72
C GLY A 10 28.50 17.65 32.33
N ASP A 11 28.22 16.35 32.25
CA ASP A 11 27.96 15.68 30.96
C ASP A 11 26.57 16.04 30.39
N GLU A 12 25.61 16.38 31.25
CA GLU A 12 24.25 16.77 30.83
C GLU A 12 24.23 18.13 30.13
N GLU A 13 25.04 19.10 30.61
CA GLU A 13 25.19 20.40 29.95
C GLU A 13 25.89 20.27 28.58
N ALA A 14 26.85 19.34 28.46
CA ALA A 14 27.53 19.06 27.21
C ALA A 14 26.60 18.38 26.19
N GLU A 15 25.74 17.46 26.62
CA GLU A 15 24.71 16.84 25.78
C GLU A 15 23.65 17.86 25.31
N LEU A 16 23.22 18.78 26.19
CA LEU A 16 22.28 19.85 25.82
C LEU A 16 22.87 20.84 24.80
N LYS A 17 24.16 21.18 24.92
CA LYS A 17 24.88 22.00 23.93
C LYS A 17 25.00 21.29 22.57
N LEU A 18 25.37 20.00 22.56
CA LEU A 18 25.44 19.20 21.34
C LEU A 18 24.07 19.05 20.66
N GLN A 19 23.00 18.80 21.43
CA GLN A 19 21.62 18.76 20.91
C GLN A 19 21.19 20.11 20.33
N GLY A 20 21.58 21.23 20.97
CA GLY A 20 21.35 22.58 20.47
C GLY A 20 22.06 22.86 19.13
N GLU A 21 23.31 22.45 18.99
CA GLU A 21 24.06 22.58 17.73
C GLU A 21 23.47 21.71 16.60
N HIS A 22 23.07 20.47 16.92
CA HIS A 22 22.41 19.59 15.95
C HIS A 22 21.06 20.15 15.50
N LYS A 23 20.29 20.77 16.41
CA LYS A 23 19.03 21.44 16.08
C LYS A 23 19.25 22.65 15.18
N LYS A 24 20.24 23.51 15.49
CA LYS A 24 20.63 24.64 14.63
C LYS A 24 21.10 24.21 13.24
N LYS A 25 21.91 23.15 13.14
CA LYS A 25 22.33 22.59 11.83
C LYS A 25 21.14 22.02 11.05
N LYS A 26 20.16 21.42 11.72
CA LYS A 26 18.95 20.87 11.08
C LYS A 26 18.02 22.00 10.59
N GLU A 27 17.85 23.05 11.38
CA GLU A 27 17.11 24.26 11.01
C GLU A 27 17.77 25.00 9.83
N ALA A 28 19.09 25.15 9.83
CA ALA A 28 19.84 25.74 8.72
C ALA A 28 19.71 24.91 7.41
N ARG A 29 19.66 23.58 7.52
CA ARG A 29 19.46 22.68 6.36
C ARG A 29 18.02 22.72 5.84
N ILE A 30 17.03 22.92 6.71
CA ILE A 30 15.64 23.12 6.30
C ILE A 30 15.48 24.48 5.63
N ALA A 31 16.11 25.53 6.16
CA ALA A 31 16.11 26.87 5.59
C ALA A 31 16.72 26.90 4.17
N SER A 32 17.85 26.22 3.95
CA SER A 32 18.46 26.14 2.62
C SER A 32 17.62 25.35 1.61
N LEU A 33 16.91 24.32 2.05
CA LEU A 33 15.94 23.58 1.22
C LEU A 33 14.71 24.42 0.88
N THR A 34 14.26 25.29 1.79
CA THR A 34 13.15 26.20 1.53
C THR A 34 13.55 27.35 0.61
N ASP A 35 14.77 27.91 0.75
CA ASP A 35 15.27 28.95 -0.15
C ASP A 35 15.54 28.41 -1.56
N ALA A 36 16.00 27.15 -1.68
CA ALA A 36 16.09 26.47 -2.97
C ALA A 36 14.71 26.34 -3.65
N ARG A 37 13.66 25.96 -2.88
CA ARG A 37 12.28 25.91 -3.37
C ARG A 37 11.70 27.29 -3.69
N ARG A 38 12.09 28.33 -2.96
CA ARG A 38 11.64 29.71 -3.18
C ARG A 38 12.28 30.32 -4.44
N ASN A 39 13.52 29.95 -4.74
CA ASN A 39 14.18 30.32 -5.99
C ASN A 39 13.60 29.56 -7.19
N GLU A 40 13.19 28.30 -7.02
CA GLU A 40 12.42 27.57 -8.06
C GLU A 40 11.05 28.23 -8.32
N ALA A 41 10.37 28.75 -7.30
CA ALA A 41 9.08 29.42 -7.44
C ALA A 41 9.16 30.82 -8.10
N LYS A 42 10.26 31.57 -7.88
CA LYS A 42 10.44 32.90 -8.50
C LYS A 42 10.72 32.85 -10.01
N LEU A 43 11.13 31.70 -10.55
CA LEU A 43 11.36 31.51 -11.98
C LEU A 43 10.09 31.17 -12.79
N VAL A 44 8.91 31.13 -12.16
CA VAL A 44 7.65 30.66 -12.79
C VAL A 44 6.62 31.78 -13.03
N GLN A 45 6.96 33.06 -12.82
CA GLN A 45 6.04 34.17 -13.11
C GLN A 45 6.68 35.25 -13.99
N LYS A 46 6.67 35.00 -15.31
CA LYS A 46 6.48 36.03 -16.35
C LYS A 46 6.29 35.34 -17.72
N GLU A 47 5.04 35.11 -18.08
CA GLU A 47 4.61 34.94 -19.47
C GLU A 47 3.37 35.83 -19.64
N ASP A 48 3.50 36.90 -20.42
CA ASP A 48 2.40 37.55 -21.13
C ASP A 48 2.93 37.93 -22.52
N ILE A 49 2.07 37.73 -23.52
CA ILE A 49 2.26 37.64 -24.97
C ILE A 49 2.28 39.03 -25.63
N ILE A 50 2.93 39.20 -26.81
CA ILE A 50 2.45 39.98 -28.00
C ILE A 50 3.36 39.66 -29.22
N GLU A 51 2.71 39.51 -30.39
CA GLU A 51 3.22 39.21 -31.73
C GLU A 51 3.77 40.42 -32.54
N SER A 52 4.56 40.08 -33.57
CA SER A 52 4.77 40.71 -34.89
C SER A 52 5.90 41.74 -35.18
N SER A 53 6.76 41.29 -36.13
CA SER A 53 7.35 41.91 -37.34
C SER A 53 8.45 43.00 -37.34
N ASP A 54 9.53 42.60 -38.05
CA ASP A 54 10.40 43.28 -39.02
C ASP A 54 11.69 44.08 -38.67
N GLU A 55 12.77 43.50 -39.23
CA GLU A 55 13.93 44.03 -39.96
C GLU A 55 15.06 44.87 -39.33
N THR A 56 16.27 44.52 -39.83
CA THR A 56 17.57 45.21 -39.85
C THR A 56 18.51 45.14 -38.63
N GLY A 57 19.42 44.16 -38.72
CA GLY A 57 20.88 44.37 -38.82
C GLY A 57 21.63 45.14 -37.74
N GLU A 58 22.36 44.42 -36.87
CA GLU A 58 23.82 44.59 -36.74
C GLU A 58 24.42 43.45 -35.90
N VAL A 59 25.55 42.93 -36.37
CA VAL A 59 26.33 41.86 -35.76
C VAL A 59 27.33 42.48 -34.80
N THR A 60 27.27 42.17 -33.50
CA THR A 60 28.42 42.33 -32.60
C THR A 60 28.60 41.08 -31.74
N GLU A 61 29.84 40.58 -31.74
CA GLU A 61 30.26 39.30 -31.20
C GLU A 61 30.16 39.23 -29.66
N VAL A 62 29.50 38.20 -29.14
CA VAL A 62 29.59 37.83 -27.72
C VAL A 62 29.79 36.32 -27.55
N LYS A 63 31.05 35.97 -27.25
CA LYS A 63 31.56 34.83 -26.48
C LYS A 63 30.64 33.60 -26.34
N LYS A 64 31.00 32.53 -27.08
CA LYS A 64 30.47 31.16 -26.92
C LYS A 64 30.71 30.63 -25.51
N ASN A 65 29.74 30.82 -24.61
CA ASN A 65 29.59 29.98 -23.43
C ASN A 65 28.56 28.88 -23.75
N LYS A 66 29.03 27.67 -24.04
CA LYS A 66 28.18 26.46 -24.07
C LYS A 66 27.67 26.20 -22.66
N LYS A 67 26.56 26.84 -22.29
CA LYS A 67 25.73 26.39 -21.16
C LYS A 67 25.12 25.06 -21.56
N TYR A 68 25.58 23.98 -20.93
CA TYR A 68 24.85 22.72 -20.92
C TYR A 68 23.53 22.95 -20.19
N VAL A 69 22.47 23.25 -20.95
CA VAL A 69 21.11 23.25 -20.42
C VAL A 69 20.76 21.81 -20.14
N LYS A 70 20.72 21.44 -18.85
CA LYS A 70 20.22 20.15 -18.40
C LYS A 70 18.73 20.13 -18.77
N LYS A 71 18.39 19.46 -19.87
CA LYS A 71 17.02 19.33 -20.37
C LYS A 71 16.19 18.54 -19.35
N THR A 72 15.59 19.22 -18.38
CA THR A 72 14.63 18.64 -17.44
C THR A 72 13.27 18.52 -18.11
N THR A 73 13.20 17.80 -19.24
CA THR A 73 11.92 17.32 -19.74
C THR A 73 11.49 16.16 -18.85
N SER A 74 10.91 16.48 -17.70
CA SER A 74 10.08 15.55 -16.94
C SER A 74 8.84 15.25 -17.79
N SER A 75 8.99 14.37 -18.79
CA SER A 75 7.87 13.82 -19.53
C SER A 75 6.88 13.26 -18.51
N LYS A 76 5.61 13.68 -18.59
CA LYS A 76 4.56 13.10 -17.76
C LYS A 76 4.63 11.58 -17.96
N LYS A 77 4.87 10.82 -16.89
CA LYS A 77 4.90 9.36 -16.95
C LYS A 77 3.52 8.89 -17.43
N THR A 78 3.42 8.58 -18.70
CA THR A 78 2.21 8.01 -19.31
C THR A 78 2.25 6.49 -19.15
N HIS A 79 1.08 5.90 -18.92
CA HIS A 79 0.97 4.45 -18.89
C HIS A 79 1.21 3.87 -20.29
N SER A 80 1.45 2.55 -20.36
CA SER A 80 1.63 1.86 -21.63
C SER A 80 0.42 2.05 -22.54
N LYS A 81 0.65 2.05 -23.86
CA LYS A 81 -0.42 2.17 -24.87
C LYS A 81 -1.57 1.18 -24.63
N SER A 82 -1.23 -0.04 -24.22
CA SER A 82 -2.19 -1.10 -23.94
C SER A 82 -2.98 -0.90 -22.64
N TYR A 83 -2.51 -0.09 -21.70
CA TYR A 83 -3.31 0.30 -20.53
C TYR A 83 -4.20 1.49 -20.87
N SER A 84 -3.68 2.44 -21.64
CA SER A 84 -4.46 3.62 -22.08
C SER A 84 -5.70 3.22 -22.88
N SER A 85 -5.59 2.26 -23.81
CA SER A 85 -6.74 1.77 -24.59
C SER A 85 -7.83 1.12 -23.74
N VAL A 86 -7.45 0.45 -22.64
CA VAL A 86 -8.40 -0.17 -21.70
C VAL A 86 -9.00 0.90 -20.78
N LYS A 87 -8.21 1.89 -20.37
CA LYS A 87 -8.65 3.01 -19.55
C LYS A 87 -9.69 3.88 -20.26
N GLU A 88 -9.57 4.07 -21.57
CA GLU A 88 -10.55 4.81 -22.38
C GLU A 88 -11.96 4.19 -22.32
N LYS A 89 -12.04 2.86 -22.12
CA LYS A 89 -13.33 2.16 -21.96
C LYS A 89 -13.99 2.41 -20.60
N VAL A 90 -13.27 2.99 -19.63
CA VAL A 90 -13.78 3.27 -18.29
C VAL A 90 -14.00 4.77 -18.13
N GLU A 91 -15.26 5.16 -18.04
CA GLU A 91 -15.62 6.54 -17.72
C GLU A 91 -15.25 6.88 -16.27
N ALA A 92 -14.36 7.84 -16.06
CA ALA A 92 -13.80 8.14 -14.73
C ALA A 92 -14.80 8.75 -13.73
N LYS A 93 -15.84 9.45 -14.22
CA LYS A 93 -16.84 10.12 -13.37
C LYS A 93 -18.09 9.26 -13.16
N ARG A 94 -18.29 8.23 -13.98
CA ARG A 94 -19.46 7.37 -13.91
C ARG A 94 -19.31 6.37 -12.77
N THR A 95 -20.41 6.11 -12.09
CA THR A 95 -20.53 5.02 -11.13
C THR A 95 -21.28 3.86 -11.75
N TYR A 96 -20.82 2.63 -11.47
CA TYR A 96 -21.39 1.41 -12.01
C TYR A 96 -22.10 0.63 -10.90
N SER A 97 -23.20 -0.05 -11.22
CA SER A 97 -23.76 -1.02 -10.29
C SER A 97 -22.81 -2.23 -10.13
N VAL A 98 -22.95 -2.99 -9.03
CA VAL A 98 -22.14 -4.20 -8.81
C VAL A 98 -22.15 -5.17 -10.00
N PRO A 99 -23.30 -5.58 -10.58
CA PRO A 99 -23.30 -6.51 -11.71
C PRO A 99 -22.65 -5.92 -12.97
N GLU A 100 -22.96 -4.67 -13.33
CA GLU A 100 -22.35 -4.00 -14.48
C GLU A 100 -20.84 -3.83 -14.31
N GLY A 101 -20.40 -3.53 -13.09
CA GLY A 101 -18.99 -3.37 -12.75
C GLY A 101 -18.20 -4.66 -12.91
N ILE A 102 -18.79 -5.81 -12.55
CA ILE A 102 -18.15 -7.13 -12.73
C ILE A 102 -18.06 -7.49 -14.22
N GLU A 103 -19.11 -7.24 -14.99
CA GLU A 103 -19.11 -7.51 -16.43
C GLU A 103 -18.07 -6.65 -17.14
N LEU A 104 -18.01 -5.35 -16.80
CA LEU A 104 -16.99 -4.45 -17.32
C LEU A 104 -15.59 -4.91 -16.91
N LEU A 105 -15.38 -5.34 -15.66
CA LEU A 105 -14.10 -5.81 -15.17
C LEU A 105 -13.52 -6.95 -16.03
N LYS A 106 -14.36 -7.92 -16.41
CA LYS A 106 -13.95 -9.04 -17.27
C LYS A 106 -13.57 -8.58 -18.67
N LYS A 107 -14.26 -7.57 -19.24
CA LYS A 107 -13.92 -6.97 -20.53
C LYS A 107 -12.61 -6.17 -20.52
N LEU A 108 -12.15 -5.75 -19.34
CA LEU A 108 -10.90 -4.99 -19.15
C LEU A 108 -9.68 -5.89 -18.90
N GLN A 109 -9.85 -7.21 -18.83
CA GLN A 109 -8.76 -8.15 -18.63
C GLN A 109 -7.75 -8.04 -19.78
N ARG A 110 -6.48 -7.84 -19.42
CA ARG A 110 -5.38 -7.70 -20.39
C ARG A 110 -4.29 -8.73 -20.15
N ALA A 111 -4.16 -9.24 -18.92
CA ALA A 111 -3.16 -10.24 -18.62
C ALA A 111 -3.50 -11.59 -19.24
N LYS A 112 -2.45 -12.35 -19.60
CA LYS A 112 -2.56 -13.72 -20.11
C LYS A 112 -2.85 -14.76 -19.03
N PHE A 113 -2.79 -14.37 -17.76
CA PHE A 113 -3.02 -15.23 -16.60
C PHE A 113 -4.30 -14.80 -15.86
N ASP A 114 -4.76 -15.66 -14.95
CA ASP A 114 -5.96 -15.39 -14.15
C ASP A 114 -5.70 -14.31 -13.08
N GLU A 115 -6.21 -13.11 -13.37
CA GLU A 115 -6.04 -11.93 -12.54
C GLU A 115 -6.77 -12.07 -11.20
N THR A 116 -6.23 -11.43 -10.16
CA THR A 116 -6.89 -11.37 -8.86
C THR A 116 -7.78 -10.14 -8.82
N VAL A 117 -9.03 -10.33 -8.40
CA VAL A 117 -10.02 -9.25 -8.24
C VAL A 117 -9.96 -8.72 -6.82
N GLU A 118 -9.76 -7.42 -6.72
CA GLU A 118 -9.57 -6.67 -5.49
C GLU A 118 -10.66 -5.60 -5.33
N LEU A 119 -11.06 -5.38 -4.09
CA LEU A 119 -11.91 -4.28 -3.66
C LEU A 119 -11.06 -3.29 -2.88
N HIS A 120 -11.10 -2.03 -3.31
CA HIS A 120 -10.51 -0.93 -2.58
C HIS A 120 -11.64 -0.07 -2.01
N ILE A 121 -11.72 -0.03 -0.69
CA ILE A 121 -12.76 0.70 0.03
C ILE A 121 -12.11 1.84 0.78
N THR A 122 -12.53 3.06 0.48
CA THR A 122 -12.18 4.23 1.28
C THR A 122 -13.20 4.34 2.40
N THR A 123 -12.73 4.36 3.65
CA THR A 123 -13.56 4.54 4.83
C THR A 123 -13.63 6.01 5.25
N LEU A 124 -14.66 6.39 5.99
CA LEU A 124 -14.79 7.74 6.56
C LEU A 124 -13.87 7.94 7.77
N GLU A 125 -13.67 6.88 8.54
CA GLU A 125 -12.84 6.88 9.75
C GLU A 125 -11.56 6.06 9.55
N GLN A 126 -10.50 6.45 10.26
CA GLN A 126 -9.26 5.67 10.35
C GLN A 126 -9.34 4.68 11.52
N GLY A 127 -8.75 3.49 11.36
CA GLY A 127 -8.69 2.49 12.42
C GLY A 127 -9.77 1.41 12.35
N VAL A 128 -10.58 1.38 11.29
CA VAL A 128 -11.55 0.31 11.06
C VAL A 128 -10.80 -1.01 10.87
N SER A 129 -11.11 -1.98 11.73
CA SER A 129 -10.56 -3.33 11.68
C SER A 129 -11.66 -4.34 11.94
N GLY A 130 -11.56 -5.49 11.29
CA GLY A 130 -12.57 -6.53 11.39
C GLY A 130 -12.19 -7.77 10.61
N HIS A 131 -13.10 -8.72 10.59
CA HIS A 131 -13.00 -9.94 9.81
C HIS A 131 -14.28 -10.16 9.01
N VAL A 132 -14.15 -10.82 7.87
CA VAL A 132 -15.27 -11.20 7.01
C VAL A 132 -15.04 -12.62 6.51
N THR A 133 -16.08 -13.43 6.54
CA THR A 133 -16.06 -14.77 5.95
C THR A 133 -16.63 -14.66 4.54
N LEU A 134 -15.83 -15.00 3.52
CA LEU A 134 -16.32 -14.99 2.14
C LEU A 134 -17.05 -16.30 1.81
N PRO A 135 -18.33 -16.26 1.37
CA PRO A 135 -19.09 -17.47 1.04
C PRO A 135 -18.44 -18.37 -0.02
N HIS A 136 -17.79 -17.76 -1.02
CA HIS A 136 -17.16 -18.49 -2.13
C HIS A 136 -15.63 -18.53 -2.04
N GLY A 137 -15.05 -18.02 -0.94
CA GLY A 137 -13.60 -17.90 -0.75
C GLY A 137 -12.90 -17.00 -1.79
N THR A 138 -11.56 -16.98 -1.75
CA THR A 138 -10.72 -16.17 -2.65
C THR A 138 -10.15 -16.94 -3.84
N GLY A 139 -10.45 -18.24 -3.93
CA GLY A 139 -9.90 -19.15 -4.95
C GLY A 139 -8.50 -19.69 -4.67
N LYS A 140 -7.86 -19.29 -3.57
CA LYS A 140 -6.63 -19.91 -3.06
C LYS A 140 -6.97 -20.86 -1.90
N LYS A 141 -6.42 -22.08 -1.94
CA LYS A 141 -6.49 -23.00 -0.80
C LYS A 141 -5.43 -22.57 0.23
N THR A 142 -5.86 -21.96 1.33
CA THR A 142 -4.97 -21.51 2.40
C THR A 142 -4.58 -22.68 3.28
N LYS A 143 -3.28 -22.95 3.42
CA LYS A 143 -2.78 -23.95 4.38
C LYS A 143 -2.59 -23.28 5.74
N VAL A 144 -3.39 -23.67 6.72
CA VAL A 144 -3.35 -23.13 8.09
C VAL A 144 -2.76 -24.18 9.02
N VAL A 145 -1.78 -23.79 9.83
CA VAL A 145 -1.07 -24.71 10.74
C VAL A 145 -1.08 -24.15 12.16
N ILE A 146 -1.27 -25.03 13.15
CA ILE A 146 -1.17 -24.70 14.58
C ILE A 146 0.28 -24.83 15.02
N THR A 147 0.78 -23.86 15.74
CA THR A 147 2.15 -23.88 16.25
C THR A 147 2.28 -24.94 17.34
N THR A 148 3.14 -25.94 17.11
CA THR A 148 3.62 -26.90 18.13
C THR A 148 5.15 -26.87 18.17
N GLU A 149 5.76 -27.49 19.18
CA GLU A 149 7.23 -27.54 19.31
C GLU A 149 7.89 -28.26 18.13
N GLU A 150 7.24 -29.29 17.59
CA GLU A 150 7.70 -30.04 16.42
C GLU A 150 7.77 -29.15 15.17
N ILE A 151 6.73 -28.35 14.95
CA ILE A 151 6.66 -27.43 13.80
C ILE A 151 7.71 -26.32 13.93
N ILE A 152 8.01 -25.86 15.15
CA ILE A 152 9.11 -24.91 15.37
C ILE A 152 10.44 -25.52 14.92
N ALA A 153 10.73 -26.78 15.24
CA ALA A 153 11.94 -27.46 14.81
C ALA A 153 12.01 -27.66 13.28
N GLU A 154 10.87 -27.88 12.61
CA GLU A 154 10.83 -27.94 11.14
C GLU A 154 11.08 -26.58 10.46
N ILE A 155 10.56 -25.51 11.06
CA ILE A 155 10.78 -24.14 10.59
C ILE A 155 12.26 -23.75 10.76
N GLU A 156 12.91 -24.17 11.85
CA GLU A 156 14.36 -23.98 12.04
C GLU A 156 15.19 -24.67 10.95
N LYS A 157 14.74 -25.85 10.47
CA LYS A 157 15.33 -26.58 9.34
C LYS A 157 15.01 -25.93 7.98
N GLY A 158 14.19 -24.89 7.94
CA GLY A 158 13.85 -24.13 6.73
C GLY A 158 12.69 -24.69 5.92
N LYS A 159 11.97 -25.70 6.41
CA LYS A 159 10.75 -26.20 5.76
C LYS A 159 9.56 -25.32 6.13
N ILE A 160 8.98 -24.63 5.14
CA ILE A 160 7.81 -23.76 5.34
C ILE A 160 6.80 -24.11 4.25
N GLU A 161 5.73 -24.81 4.64
CA GLU A 161 4.66 -25.26 3.76
C GLU A 161 3.27 -24.76 4.18
N PHE A 162 3.21 -23.62 4.86
CA PHE A 162 1.97 -23.03 5.36
C PHE A 162 1.86 -21.54 5.01
N ASP A 163 0.62 -21.05 4.92
CA ASP A 163 0.29 -19.64 4.62
C ASP A 163 -0.09 -18.86 5.87
N ILE A 164 -0.70 -19.51 6.86
CA ILE A 164 -1.12 -18.89 8.12
C ILE A 164 -0.67 -19.77 9.28
N LEU A 165 0.07 -19.18 10.23
CA LEU A 165 0.46 -19.81 11.48
C LEU A 165 -0.43 -19.28 12.61
N VAL A 166 -1.14 -20.18 13.27
CA VAL A 166 -1.93 -19.89 14.48
C VAL A 166 -1.12 -20.33 15.70
N ALA A 167 -1.09 -19.51 16.73
CA ALA A 167 -0.33 -19.80 17.95
C ALA A 167 -1.17 -19.66 19.21
N GLU A 168 -0.89 -20.50 20.19
CA GLU A 168 -1.33 -20.30 21.56
C GLU A 168 -0.36 -19.33 22.28
N PRO A 169 -0.84 -18.44 23.18
CA PRO A 169 0.03 -17.52 23.92
C PRO A 169 1.20 -18.19 24.64
N ALA A 170 1.04 -19.42 25.12
CA ALA A 170 2.08 -20.17 25.84
C ALA A 170 3.32 -20.48 24.98
N ILE A 171 3.18 -20.59 23.67
CA ILE A 171 4.26 -21.02 22.75
C ILE A 171 5.03 -19.81 22.20
N MET A 172 4.54 -18.59 22.38
CA MET A 172 5.15 -17.35 21.87
C MET A 172 6.61 -17.12 22.27
N PRO A 173 7.03 -17.38 23.53
CA PRO A 173 8.44 -17.22 23.91
C PRO A 173 9.37 -18.18 23.14
N LYS A 174 8.90 -19.38 22.82
CA LYS A 174 9.65 -20.38 22.06
C LYS A 174 9.76 -19.99 20.57
N LEU A 175 8.73 -19.30 20.05
CA LEU A 175 8.69 -18.79 18.68
C LEU A 175 9.76 -17.72 18.38
N ALA A 176 10.35 -17.10 19.42
CA ALA A 176 11.41 -16.10 19.27
C ALA A 176 12.64 -16.65 18.52
N LYS A 177 12.93 -17.96 18.62
CA LYS A 177 14.04 -18.61 17.92
C LYS A 177 13.87 -18.57 16.39
N VAL A 178 12.64 -18.82 15.93
CA VAL A 178 12.28 -18.83 14.49
C VAL A 178 11.85 -17.47 13.96
N ALA A 179 11.77 -16.44 14.82
CA ALA A 179 11.33 -15.09 14.44
C ALA A 179 12.18 -14.48 13.31
N ARG A 180 13.49 -14.80 13.25
CA ARG A 180 14.39 -14.34 12.17
C ARG A 180 13.96 -14.86 10.78
N ILE A 181 13.30 -16.01 10.73
CA ILE A 181 12.84 -16.65 9.49
C ILE A 181 11.39 -16.20 9.16
N LEU A 182 10.50 -16.21 10.15
CA LEU A 182 9.08 -15.92 9.96
C LEU A 182 8.79 -14.41 9.81
N GLY A 183 9.56 -13.56 10.48
CA GLY A 183 9.42 -12.10 10.46
C GLY A 183 9.46 -11.49 9.05
N PRO A 184 10.53 -11.68 8.26
CA PRO A 184 10.62 -11.10 6.91
C PRO A 184 9.57 -11.66 5.95
N LYS A 185 9.05 -12.87 6.19
CA LYS A 185 7.98 -13.49 5.40
C LYS A 185 6.57 -13.05 5.82
N GLY A 186 6.43 -12.33 6.93
CA GLY A 186 5.13 -11.90 7.46
C GLY A 186 4.26 -13.03 8.00
N LEU A 187 4.83 -14.22 8.22
CA LEU A 187 4.13 -15.42 8.72
C LEU A 187 4.13 -15.50 10.25
N MET A 188 4.75 -14.53 10.93
CA MET A 188 4.79 -14.48 12.39
C MET A 188 3.39 -14.18 12.94
N PRO A 189 2.84 -15.02 13.85
CA PRO A 189 1.54 -14.81 14.44
C PRO A 189 1.47 -13.48 15.21
N ASN A 190 0.39 -12.73 15.03
CA ASN A 190 0.18 -11.42 15.65
C ASN A 190 -1.17 -11.37 16.37
N PRO A 191 -1.21 -11.02 17.68
CA PRO A 191 -2.46 -10.86 18.43
C PRO A 191 -3.43 -9.87 17.79
N LYS A 192 -2.92 -8.82 17.13
CA LYS A 192 -3.75 -7.80 16.46
C LYS A 192 -4.53 -8.35 15.27
N ASN A 193 -4.00 -9.39 14.62
CA ASN A 193 -4.67 -10.07 13.52
C ASN A 193 -5.55 -11.23 14.02
N GLY A 194 -5.65 -11.45 15.33
CA GLY A 194 -6.43 -12.53 15.91
C GLY A 194 -5.84 -13.92 15.73
N THR A 195 -4.61 -14.06 15.18
CA THR A 195 -3.95 -15.36 14.97
C THR A 195 -3.36 -15.97 16.25
N VAL A 196 -3.63 -15.34 17.40
CA VAL A 196 -3.12 -15.75 18.72
C VAL A 196 -4.32 -15.88 19.64
N THR A 197 -4.74 -17.11 19.91
CA THR A 197 -5.97 -17.40 20.66
C THR A 197 -5.76 -18.63 21.53
N ALA A 198 -6.48 -18.75 22.65
CA ALA A 198 -6.43 -19.91 23.54
C ALA A 198 -6.96 -21.21 22.88
N ASN A 199 -7.91 -21.08 21.95
CA ASN A 199 -8.50 -22.20 21.20
C ASN A 199 -8.07 -22.13 19.72
N PRO A 200 -6.91 -22.71 19.36
CA PRO A 200 -6.40 -22.64 17.99
C PRO A 200 -7.22 -23.45 16.97
N GLN A 201 -7.89 -24.53 17.40
CA GLN A 201 -8.64 -25.44 16.50
C GLN A 201 -9.82 -24.77 15.80
N ASP A 202 -10.61 -23.96 16.52
CA ASP A 202 -11.76 -23.26 15.95
C ASP A 202 -11.32 -22.20 14.94
N LEU A 203 -10.18 -21.59 15.20
CA LEU A 203 -9.63 -20.55 14.35
C LEU A 203 -9.12 -21.13 13.02
N VAL A 204 -8.53 -22.33 13.06
CA VAL A 204 -8.14 -23.07 11.85
C VAL A 204 -9.35 -23.29 10.95
N LYS A 205 -10.47 -23.81 11.49
CA LYS A 205 -11.70 -24.04 10.72
C LYS A 205 -12.25 -22.76 10.08
N LYS A 206 -12.15 -21.63 10.79
CA LYS A 206 -12.59 -20.33 10.28
C LYS A 206 -11.71 -19.82 9.14
N TYR A 207 -10.39 -19.95 9.26
CA TYR A 207 -9.47 -19.56 8.19
C TYR A 207 -9.55 -20.50 6.97
N GLU A 208 -9.75 -21.81 7.18
CA GLU A 208 -10.04 -22.76 6.12
C GLU A 208 -11.37 -22.46 5.43
N GLY A 209 -12.37 -21.99 6.18
CA GLY A 209 -13.64 -21.47 5.67
C GLY A 209 -13.54 -20.15 4.89
N GLY A 210 -12.32 -19.62 4.67
CA GLY A 210 -12.11 -18.43 3.87
C GLY A 210 -12.34 -17.11 4.63
N GLN A 211 -12.14 -17.09 5.94
CA GLN A 211 -12.13 -15.86 6.72
C GLN A 211 -10.95 -14.96 6.33
N ILE A 212 -11.25 -13.70 6.03
CA ILE A 212 -10.28 -12.66 5.70
C ILE A 212 -10.33 -11.58 6.76
N ASN A 213 -9.17 -11.12 7.19
CA ASN A 213 -9.05 -9.99 8.08
C ASN A 213 -8.82 -8.73 7.27
N PHE A 214 -9.53 -7.65 7.61
CA PHE A 214 -9.35 -6.36 6.97
C PHE A 214 -9.01 -5.29 8.00
N LYS A 215 -8.18 -4.34 7.57
CA LYS A 215 -7.75 -3.20 8.38
C LYS A 215 -7.47 -2.02 7.46
N THR A 216 -7.77 -0.81 7.93
CA THR A 216 -7.35 0.41 7.25
C THR A 216 -5.83 0.56 7.24
N GLU A 217 -5.27 1.13 6.18
CA GLU A 217 -3.88 1.54 6.15
C GLU A 217 -3.55 2.51 7.32
N GLY A 218 -2.29 2.54 7.75
CA GLY A 218 -1.87 3.41 8.85
C GLY A 218 -1.86 4.90 8.48
N LYS A 219 -1.72 5.22 7.19
CA LYS A 219 -1.60 6.61 6.68
C LYS A 219 -2.85 7.10 5.96
N ALA A 220 -3.68 6.17 5.45
CA ALA A 220 -4.86 6.48 4.66
C ALA A 220 -6.04 5.63 5.15
N PRO A 221 -7.27 6.18 5.15
CA PRO A 221 -8.47 5.43 5.48
C PRO A 221 -8.90 4.57 4.29
N VAL A 222 -8.02 3.66 3.84
CA VAL A 222 -8.27 2.76 2.71
C VAL A 222 -8.05 1.33 3.16
N ILE A 223 -8.95 0.46 2.72
CA ILE A 223 -8.91 -0.98 2.93
C ILE A 223 -8.72 -1.63 1.56
N HIS A 224 -7.74 -2.54 1.47
CA HIS A 224 -7.52 -3.37 0.29
C HIS A 224 -7.94 -4.80 0.62
N LEU A 225 -8.88 -5.36 -0.15
CA LEU A 225 -9.38 -6.71 0.02
C LEU A 225 -9.32 -7.49 -1.27
N THR A 226 -9.04 -8.78 -1.16
CA THR A 226 -9.15 -9.71 -2.28
C THR A 226 -10.51 -10.39 -2.24
N ILE A 227 -11.28 -10.29 -3.32
CA ILE A 227 -12.63 -10.87 -3.42
C ILE A 227 -12.58 -12.27 -4.06
N GLY A 228 -11.63 -12.48 -4.99
CA GLY A 228 -11.53 -13.73 -5.74
C GLY A 228 -10.66 -13.61 -6.98
N LYS A 229 -10.88 -14.52 -7.92
CA LYS A 229 -10.22 -14.56 -9.23
C LYS A 229 -11.14 -14.05 -10.34
N ALA A 230 -10.56 -13.54 -11.42
CA ALA A 230 -11.30 -13.10 -12.59
C ALA A 230 -12.05 -14.26 -13.27
N SER A 231 -11.54 -15.48 -13.12
CA SER A 231 -12.19 -16.73 -13.56
C SER A 231 -13.50 -17.10 -12.84
N PHE A 232 -13.86 -16.44 -11.74
CA PHE A 232 -15.08 -16.75 -11.00
C PHE A 232 -16.34 -16.32 -11.76
N GLU A 233 -17.46 -17.00 -11.50
CA GLU A 233 -18.77 -16.60 -12.00
C GLU A 233 -19.21 -15.25 -11.42
N ASP A 234 -19.94 -14.45 -12.20
CA ASP A 234 -20.35 -13.09 -11.83
C ASP A 234 -21.18 -13.08 -10.54
N LYS A 235 -22.04 -14.08 -10.35
CA LYS A 235 -22.86 -14.24 -9.14
C LYS A 235 -22.00 -14.44 -7.90
N LYS A 236 -20.98 -15.29 -7.97
CA LYS A 236 -20.08 -15.58 -6.85
C LYS A 236 -19.30 -14.35 -6.42
N LEU A 237 -18.84 -13.55 -7.39
CA LEU A 237 -18.16 -12.28 -7.12
C LEU A 237 -19.12 -11.27 -6.48
N ALA A 238 -20.35 -11.16 -6.98
CA ALA A 238 -21.37 -10.27 -6.42
C ALA A 238 -21.71 -10.64 -4.98
N ASP A 239 -21.84 -11.93 -4.66
CA ASP A 239 -22.15 -12.40 -3.31
C ASP A 239 -21.00 -12.12 -2.33
N ASN A 240 -19.75 -12.34 -2.74
CA ASN A 240 -18.58 -11.99 -1.93
C ASN A 240 -18.51 -10.47 -1.69
N ILE A 241 -18.80 -9.65 -2.69
CA ILE A 241 -18.85 -8.17 -2.57
C ILE A 241 -19.94 -7.75 -1.58
N LYS A 242 -21.14 -8.35 -1.65
CA LYS A 242 -22.23 -8.09 -0.70
C LYS A 242 -21.84 -8.49 0.73
N ALA A 243 -21.19 -9.63 0.93
CA ALA A 243 -20.73 -10.07 2.25
C ALA A 243 -19.76 -9.07 2.88
N ILE A 244 -18.80 -8.54 2.09
CA ILE A 244 -17.87 -7.50 2.54
C ILE A 244 -18.62 -6.20 2.90
N TYR A 245 -19.56 -5.79 2.06
CA TYR A 245 -20.34 -4.57 2.28
C TYR A 245 -21.17 -4.65 3.57
N VAL A 246 -21.80 -5.80 3.83
CA VAL A 246 -22.53 -6.05 5.08
C VAL A 246 -21.59 -6.05 6.29
N ALA A 247 -20.42 -6.72 6.19
CA ALA A 247 -19.47 -6.81 7.29
C ALA A 247 -18.83 -5.47 7.68
N LEU A 248 -18.59 -4.58 6.71
CA LEU A 248 -17.97 -3.28 6.97
C LEU A 248 -18.97 -2.25 7.52
N GLY A 249 -20.25 -2.40 7.21
CA GLY A 249 -21.34 -1.52 7.61
C GLY A 249 -21.44 -0.27 6.73
N LYS A 250 -22.66 0.05 6.29
CA LYS A 250 -22.93 1.14 5.33
C LYS A 250 -22.38 2.49 5.76
N ASN A 251 -22.45 2.78 7.06
CA ASN A 251 -22.13 4.10 7.61
C ASN A 251 -20.64 4.42 7.63
N LYS A 252 -19.77 3.44 7.38
CA LYS A 252 -18.31 3.62 7.45
C LYS A 252 -17.66 3.82 6.07
N ILE A 253 -18.43 3.65 4.99
CA ILE A 253 -17.92 3.61 3.61
C ILE A 253 -18.08 4.96 2.94
N ALA A 254 -16.98 5.51 2.41
CA ALA A 254 -16.98 6.74 1.62
C ALA A 254 -17.08 6.45 0.11
N SER A 255 -16.26 5.51 -0.38
CA SER A 255 -16.29 5.10 -1.79
C SER A 255 -15.71 3.70 -1.96
N VAL A 256 -16.15 3.01 -3.01
CA VAL A 256 -15.70 1.66 -3.33
C VAL A 256 -15.23 1.61 -4.77
N PHE A 257 -14.06 1.02 -4.98
CA PHE A 257 -13.46 0.80 -6.29
C PHE A 257 -13.17 -0.68 -6.47
N LEU A 258 -13.70 -1.24 -7.56
CA LEU A 258 -13.40 -2.58 -8.02
C LEU A 258 -12.24 -2.55 -9.00
N LYS A 259 -11.25 -3.42 -8.81
CA LYS A 259 -10.06 -3.46 -9.64
C LYS A 259 -9.54 -4.88 -9.77
N SER A 260 -9.01 -5.24 -10.94
CA SER A 260 -8.16 -6.42 -11.12
C SER A 260 -6.69 -6.01 -11.10
N THR A 261 -5.79 -6.96 -10.83
CA THR A 261 -4.35 -6.72 -10.69
C THR A 261 -3.77 -5.79 -11.78
N MET A 262 -4.24 -5.89 -13.04
CA MET A 262 -3.72 -5.12 -14.17
C MET A 262 -4.74 -4.16 -14.82
N SER A 263 -5.95 -4.05 -14.28
CA SER A 263 -7.03 -3.24 -14.85
C SER A 263 -7.06 -1.82 -14.26
N PRO A 264 -7.70 -0.84 -14.95
CA PRO A 264 -8.12 0.39 -14.31
C PRO A 264 -9.19 0.13 -13.23
N GLY A 265 -9.33 1.06 -12.29
CA GLY A 265 -10.33 0.96 -11.22
C GLY A 265 -11.71 1.44 -11.67
N ILE A 266 -12.74 0.67 -11.34
CA ILE A 266 -14.15 0.95 -11.62
C ILE A 266 -14.80 1.42 -10.32
N LYS A 267 -15.40 2.61 -10.32
CA LYS A 267 -16.13 3.10 -9.14
C LYS A 267 -17.50 2.40 -9.05
N LEU A 268 -17.75 1.72 -7.94
CA LEU A 268 -19.01 1.03 -7.70
C LEU A 268 -19.99 1.87 -6.89
N THR A 269 -21.27 1.67 -7.16
CA THR A 269 -22.41 2.08 -6.32
C THR A 269 -23.07 0.85 -5.72
N PHE A 270 -23.48 0.97 -4.46
CA PHE A 270 -24.20 -0.04 -3.67
C PHE A 270 -25.60 0.42 -3.35
#